data_AF-A0AAV2Z987-F1
#
_entry.id   AF-A0AAV2Z987-F1
#
_cell.length_a   1.000
_cell.length_b   1.000
_cell.length_c   1.000
_cell.angle_alpha   90.00
_cell.angle_beta   90.00
_cell.angle_gamma   90.00
#
_symmetry.space_group_name_H-M   'P 1'
#
loop_
_entity.id
_entity.type
_entity.pdbx_description
1 polymer ?
#
loop_
_entity_poly.entity_id
_entity_poly.type
_entity_poly.pdbx_seq_one_letter_code
_entity_poly.pdbx_strand_id
1 'polypeptide(L)'
;MDKAVTAVVFAPFTLGTPTTFVLAVGLENGLVHLYQVTRPTDDSAECMMLLTVDPRLLPSGSITRLTWNPTASREAALLAVASSDGSVRLLKVVLP
;
A
#
# COMPACT_ATOMS: atom_id res chain seq x y z
N MET A 1 0.08 16.84 -8.59
CA MET A 1 -1.11 16.48 -9.39
C MET A 1 -1.39 15.03 -9.12
N ASP A 2 -2.56 14.73 -8.59
CA ASP A 2 -3.00 13.36 -8.33
C ASP A 2 -3.15 12.62 -9.66
N LYS A 3 -2.80 11.33 -9.65
CA LYS A 3 -2.80 10.45 -10.83
C LYS A 3 -3.74 9.29 -10.60
N ALA A 4 -4.12 8.63 -11.69
CA ALA A 4 -5.04 7.50 -11.63
C ALA A 4 -4.48 6.39 -10.72
N VAL A 5 -5.36 5.80 -9.91
CA VAL A 5 -5.07 4.59 -9.15
C VAL A 5 -5.12 3.41 -10.11
N THR A 6 -4.04 2.63 -10.15
CA THR A 6 -3.89 1.51 -11.08
C THR A 6 -3.77 0.16 -10.37
N ALA A 7 -3.41 0.14 -9.09
CA ALA A 7 -3.36 -1.06 -8.27
C ALA A 7 -3.73 -0.76 -6.82
N VAL A 8 -4.43 -1.70 -6.17
CA VAL A 8 -4.75 -1.63 -4.73
C VAL A 8 -4.63 -3.01 -4.10
N VAL A 9 -4.18 -3.07 -2.84
CA VAL A 9 -4.14 -4.33 -2.07
C VAL A 9 -4.16 -4.08 -0.56
N PHE A 10 -5.06 -4.77 0.15
CA PHE A 10 -5.08 -4.78 1.61
C PHE A 10 -3.95 -5.65 2.17
N ALA A 11 -3.32 -5.20 3.25
CA ALA A 11 -2.37 -6.01 4.00
C ALA A 11 -3.08 -7.21 4.66
N PRO A 12 -2.40 -8.36 4.81
CA PRO A 12 -2.97 -9.56 5.43
C PRO A 12 -3.02 -9.48 6.96
N PHE A 13 -2.95 -8.27 7.52
CA PHE A 13 -2.95 -7.99 8.95
C PHE A 13 -3.70 -6.68 9.23
N THR A 14 -4.16 -6.53 10.48
CA THR A 14 -4.81 -5.32 10.98
C THR A 14 -3.82 -4.39 11.68
N LEU A 15 -4.13 -3.10 11.77
CA LEU A 15 -3.29 -2.07 12.38
C LEU A 15 -3.86 -1.63 13.73
N GLY A 16 -3.29 -2.12 14.84
CA GLY A 16 -3.69 -1.71 16.20
C GLY A 16 -5.00 -2.31 16.68
N THR A 17 -6.10 -2.16 15.93
CA THR A 17 -7.43 -2.73 16.25
C THR A 17 -7.93 -3.68 15.15
N PRO A 18 -8.86 -4.61 15.45
CA PRO A 18 -9.42 -5.54 14.45
C PRO A 18 -10.21 -4.87 13.33
N THR A 19 -10.59 -3.60 13.48
CA THR A 19 -11.39 -2.83 12.52
C THR A 19 -10.57 -1.84 11.70
N THR A 20 -9.24 -1.85 11.89
CA THR A 20 -8.32 -0.95 11.21
C THR A 20 -7.41 -1.76 10.29
N PHE A 21 -7.40 -1.42 9.01
CA PHE A 21 -6.70 -2.13 7.95
C PHE A 21 -5.65 -1.23 7.30
N VAL A 22 -4.68 -1.83 6.64
CA VAL A 22 -3.70 -1.11 5.80
C VAL A 22 -3.98 -1.40 4.33
N LEU A 23 -4.09 -0.35 3.53
CA LEU A 23 -4.30 -0.41 2.09
C LEU A 23 -3.11 0.19 1.36
N ALA A 24 -2.44 -0.60 0.52
CA ALA A 24 -1.45 -0.07 -0.42
C ALA A 24 -2.13 0.33 -1.73
N VAL A 25 -1.77 1.51 -2.24
CA VAL A 25 -2.34 2.12 -3.45
C VAL A 25 -1.19 2.50 -4.38
N GLY A 26 -1.20 1.96 -5.59
CA GLY A 26 -0.24 2.24 -6.65
C GLY A 26 -0.85 3.16 -7.70
N LEU A 27 -0.04 4.10 -8.18
CA LEU A 27 -0.47 5.14 -9.11
C LEU A 27 0.17 4.99 -10.50
N GLU A 28 -0.45 5.63 -11.49
CA GLU A 28 0.02 5.68 -12.88
C GLU A 28 1.43 6.29 -13.04
N ASN A 29 1.86 7.15 -12.12
CA ASN A 29 3.18 7.78 -12.13
C ASN A 29 4.26 7.01 -11.34
N GLY A 30 3.98 5.77 -10.93
CA GLY A 30 4.93 4.94 -10.18
C GLY A 30 4.98 5.19 -8.69
N LEU A 31 4.18 6.13 -8.17
CA LEU A 31 4.08 6.37 -6.74
C LEU A 31 3.25 5.29 -6.05
N VAL A 32 3.59 5.04 -4.78
CA VAL A 32 2.87 4.15 -3.88
C VAL A 32 2.55 4.90 -2.59
N HIS A 33 1.27 4.89 -2.22
CA HIS A 33 0.76 5.43 -0.96
C HIS A 33 0.25 4.30 -0.09
N LEU A 34 0.40 4.44 1.22
CA LEU A 34 -0.24 3.57 2.20
C LEU A 34 -1.31 4.35 2.94
N TYR A 35 -2.46 3.73 3.09
CA TYR A 35 -3.60 4.27 3.80
C TYR A 35 -3.98 3.37 4.97
N GLN A 36 -4.41 3.99 6.05
CA GLN A 36 -5.19 3.36 7.09
C GLN A 36 -6.65 3.43 6.69
N VAL A 37 -7.33 2.29 6.72
CA VAL A 37 -8.76 2.21 6.49
C VAL A 37 -9.39 1.71 7.78
N THR A 38 -10.16 2.56 8.45
CA THR A 38 -10.92 2.19 9.65
C THR A 38 -12.36 1.94 9.24
N ARG A 39 -12.93 0.81 9.67
CA ARG A 39 -14.37 0.55 9.57
C ARG A 39 -15.02 0.74 10.95
N PRO A 40 -15.69 1.88 11.20
CA PRO A 40 -16.52 2.02 12.39
C PRO A 40 -17.68 1.02 12.37
N THR A 41 -18.48 0.99 13.44
CA THR A 41 -19.64 0.10 13.57
C THR A 41 -20.82 0.46 12.66
N ASP A 42 -20.79 1.64 12.03
CA ASP A 42 -21.69 1.97 10.93
C ASP A 42 -21.14 1.44 9.60
N ASP A 43 -21.96 1.33 8.56
CA ASP A 43 -21.51 0.86 7.23
C ASP A 43 -20.64 1.90 6.49
N SER A 44 -19.93 2.76 7.23
CA SER A 44 -18.98 3.72 6.70
C SER A 44 -17.55 3.17 6.74
N ALA A 45 -16.66 3.79 5.98
CA ALA A 45 -15.23 3.54 6.06
C ALA A 45 -14.50 4.88 6.01
N GLU A 46 -13.59 5.08 6.96
CA GLU A 46 -12.72 6.25 7.00
C GLU A 46 -11.35 5.86 6.44
N CYS A 47 -10.81 6.70 5.56
CA CYS A 47 -9.52 6.47 4.93
C CYS A 47 -8.57 7.63 5.24
N MET A 48 -7.43 7.32 5.85
CA MET A 48 -6.42 8.29 6.22
C MET A 48 -5.07 7.88 5.63
N MET A 49 -4.38 8.79 4.95
CA MET A 49 -3.04 8.51 4.41
C MET A 49 -2.06 8.32 5.57
N LEU A 50 -1.38 7.16 5.62
CA LEU A 50 -0.35 6.88 6.61
C LEU A 50 1.01 7.41 6.15
N LEU A 51 1.41 7.08 4.92
CA LEU A 51 2.68 7.53 4.36
C LEU A 51 2.66 7.47 2.84
N THR A 52 3.55 8.28 2.26
CA THR A 52 3.99 8.15 0.87
C THR A 52 5.35 7.47 0.87
N VAL A 53 5.48 6.39 0.11
CA VAL A 53 6.77 5.69 -0.01
C VAL A 53 7.76 6.60 -0.75
N ASP A 54 9.01 6.65 -0.29
CA ASP A 54 10.06 7.46 -0.94
C ASP A 54 10.15 7.11 -2.43
N PRO A 55 9.90 8.06 -3.34
CA PRO A 55 9.91 7.81 -4.78
C PRO A 55 11.23 7.25 -5.30
N ARG A 56 12.36 7.51 -4.62
CA ARG A 56 13.68 6.97 -5.00
C ARG A 56 13.75 5.45 -4.86
N LEU A 57 12.90 4.87 -4.02
CA LEU A 57 12.78 3.44 -3.82
C LEU A 57 11.80 2.79 -4.81
N LEU A 58 11.05 3.59 -5.56
CA LEU A 58 9.95 3.13 -6.42
C LEU A 58 10.33 3.03 -7.90
N PRO A 59 9.58 2.25 -8.69
CA PRO A 59 9.69 2.24 -10.15
C PRO A 59 9.36 3.62 -10.76
N SER A 60 9.81 3.87 -11.99
CA SER A 60 9.51 5.11 -12.73
C SER A 60 8.27 5.01 -13.62
N GLY A 61 7.82 3.79 -13.93
CA GLY A 61 6.60 3.51 -14.68
C GLY A 61 5.34 3.37 -13.82
N SER A 62 4.19 3.21 -14.48
CA SER A 62 2.89 2.97 -13.84
C SER A 62 2.90 1.70 -13.02
N ILE A 63 2.36 1.75 -11.80
CA ILE A 63 2.25 0.55 -10.96
C ILE A 63 1.20 -0.39 -11.55
N THR A 64 1.61 -1.59 -11.94
CA THR A 64 0.73 -2.59 -12.57
C THR A 64 0.19 -3.59 -11.56
N ARG A 65 0.94 -3.85 -10.47
CA ARG A 65 0.51 -4.76 -9.41
C ARG A 65 1.19 -4.45 -8.08
N LEU A 66 0.44 -4.66 -7.01
CA LEU A 66 0.93 -4.67 -5.63
C LEU A 66 0.56 -6.01 -4.99
N THR A 67 1.44 -6.56 -4.18
CA THR A 67 1.09 -7.68 -3.30
C THR A 67 1.91 -7.65 -2.02
N TRP A 68 1.24 -7.83 -0.90
CA TRP A 68 1.91 -8.07 0.37
C TRP A 68 2.42 -9.51 0.43
N ASN A 69 3.46 -9.75 1.24
CA ASN A 69 3.79 -11.10 1.67
C ASN A 69 2.60 -11.66 2.48
N PRO A 70 1.97 -12.78 2.06
CA PRO A 70 0.75 -13.31 2.68
C PRO A 70 0.95 -13.75 4.14
N THR A 71 2.17 -14.05 4.55
CA THR A 71 2.49 -14.42 5.95
C THR A 71 3.13 -13.26 6.73
N ALA A 72 3.06 -12.03 6.22
CA ALA A 72 3.61 -10.87 6.90
C ALA A 72 2.83 -10.56 8.18
N SER A 73 3.57 -10.17 9.22
CA SER A 73 3.01 -9.43 10.35
C SER A 73 3.28 -7.93 10.17
N ARG A 74 2.69 -7.10 11.04
CA ARG A 74 2.94 -5.65 11.05
C ARG A 74 4.43 -5.32 11.21
N GLU A 75 5.15 -6.09 12.01
CA GLU A 75 6.57 -5.88 12.32
C GLU A 75 7.51 -6.31 11.18
N ALA A 76 7.01 -7.16 10.29
CA ALA A 76 7.74 -7.75 9.17
C ALA A 76 7.02 -7.56 7.83
N ALA A 77 6.37 -6.41 7.65
CA ALA A 77 5.59 -6.11 6.45
C ALA A 77 6.50 -5.97 5.22
N LEU A 78 6.26 -6.82 4.21
CA LEU A 78 6.97 -6.80 2.94
C LEU A 78 5.97 -6.62 1.80
N LEU A 79 6.23 -5.62 0.95
CA LEU A 79 5.40 -5.26 -0.19
C LEU A 79 6.18 -5.46 -1.49
N ALA A 80 5.65 -6.25 -2.40
CA ALA A 80 6.14 -6.35 -3.76
C ALA A 80 5.40 -5.36 -4.67
N VAL A 81 6.16 -4.63 -5.48
CA VAL A 81 5.70 -3.58 -6.38
C VAL A 81 6.15 -3.92 -7.80
N ALA A 82 5.21 -4.14 -8.71
CA ALA A 82 5.49 -4.35 -10.13
C ALA A 82 5.05 -3.14 -10.95
N SER A 83 5.82 -2.81 -11.99
CA SER A 83 5.63 -1.61 -12.81
C SER A 83 5.68 -1.90 -14.30
N SER A 84 5.12 -0.99 -15.09
CA SER A 84 5.19 -0.98 -16.54
C SER A 84 6.60 -0.70 -17.08
N ASP A 85 7.52 -0.23 -16.23
CA ASP A 85 8.95 -0.09 -16.60
C ASP A 85 9.71 -1.43 -16.61
N GLY A 86 9.02 -2.54 -16.33
CA GLY A 86 9.57 -3.90 -16.33
C GLY A 86 10.28 -4.27 -15.03
N SER A 87 10.38 -3.36 -14.05
CA SER A 87 11.01 -3.64 -12.76
C SER A 87 10.03 -4.20 -11.74
N VAL A 88 10.57 -4.97 -10.79
CA VAL A 88 9.89 -5.41 -9.58
C VAL A 88 10.73 -5.01 -8.37
N ARG A 89 10.10 -4.43 -7.36
CA ARG A 89 10.77 -3.98 -6.13
C ARG A 89 10.14 -4.64 -4.91
N LEU A 90 10.98 -5.07 -3.97
CA LEU A 90 10.57 -5.59 -2.68
C LEU A 90 10.90 -4.56 -1.61
N LEU A 91 9.87 -4.09 -0.92
CA LEU A 91 9.96 -3.02 0.06
C LEU A 91 9.64 -3.54 1.45
N LYS A 92 10.57 -3.38 2.39
CA LYS A 92 10.25 -3.51 3.80
C LYS A 92 9.49 -2.25 4.23
N VAL A 93 8.26 -2.43 4.68
CA VAL A 93 7.41 -1.34 5.14
C VAL A 93 7.45 -1.29 6.66
N VAL A 94 7.78 -0.12 7.21
CA VAL A 94 7.70 0.14 8.65
C VAL A 94 6.47 1.00 8.89
N LEU A 95 5.47 0.42 9.52
CA LEU A 95 4.22 1.11 9.86
C LEU A 95 4.38 1.79 11.23
N PRO A 96 3.76 2.98 11.42
CA PRO A 96 3.68 3.62 12.74
C PRO A 96 2.89 2.74 13.71
#